data_AF-A0A507C745-F1
#
_entry.id   AF-A0A507C745-F1
#
_cell.length_a   1.000
_cell.length_b   1.000
_cell.length_c   1.000
_cell.angle_alpha   90.00
_cell.angle_beta   90.00
_cell.angle_gamma   90.00
#
_symmetry.space_group_name_H-M   'P 1'
#
loop_
_entity.id
_entity.type
_entity.pdbx_description
1 polymer ?
#
loop_
_entity_poly.entity_id
_entity_poly.type
_entity_poly.pdbx_seq_one_letter_code
_entity_poly.pdbx_strand_id
1 'polypeptide(L)'
;MATETKTEQPSSSSAAAPEPKGGEGDTVATTTTTNAEGASSSTAPPAVDQATMDQLTEAEKTLQDLVTKKKIIDKQLATVEASIYALEESYLTDTQQYGNVVRGFDGYLQGRTDKKKYKINEADRLFSQSSVTYHRALEIKAREEEYSREEEEMYTHRKKKQRRDD
;
A
#
# COMPACT_ATOMS: atom_id res chain seq x y z
N MET A 1 -35.96 22.26 -40.43
CA MET A 1 -34.53 22.39 -40.81
C MET A 1 -33.72 21.92 -39.63
N ALA A 2 -33.28 20.66 -39.65
CA ALA A 2 -32.41 20.07 -38.64
C ALA A 2 -30.95 20.27 -39.10
N THR A 3 -30.10 20.77 -38.22
CA THR A 3 -28.66 20.83 -38.45
C THR A 3 -27.98 19.95 -37.40
N GLU A 4 -27.58 18.76 -37.82
CA GLU A 4 -26.71 17.85 -37.07
C GLU A 4 -25.26 18.29 -37.25
N THR A 5 -24.58 18.59 -36.14
CA THR A 5 -23.12 18.80 -36.13
C THR A 5 -22.44 17.49 -35.72
N LYS A 6 -21.81 16.85 -36.70
CA LYS A 6 -20.96 15.65 -36.58
C LYS A 6 -19.58 16.07 -36.05
N THR A 7 -19.23 15.62 -34.84
CA THR A 7 -17.89 15.76 -34.26
C THR A 7 -17.14 14.43 -34.42
N GLU A 8 -16.12 14.40 -35.27
CA GLU A 8 -15.17 13.29 -35.42
C GLU A 8 -13.97 13.48 -34.46
N GLN A 9 -13.65 12.41 -33.72
CA GLN A 9 -12.45 12.28 -32.91
C GLN A 9 -11.19 12.14 -33.77
N PRO A 10 -10.02 12.65 -33.34
CA PRO A 10 -8.74 12.26 -33.91
C PRO A 10 -8.28 10.92 -33.32
N SER A 11 -7.92 9.99 -34.21
CA SER A 11 -7.24 8.74 -33.95
C SER A 11 -5.77 8.98 -33.58
N SER A 12 -5.34 8.47 -32.42
CA SER A 12 -3.93 8.37 -32.06
C SER A 12 -3.42 6.95 -32.38
N SER A 13 -2.57 6.86 -33.41
CA SER A 13 -1.81 5.65 -33.71
C SER A 13 -0.65 5.51 -32.72
N SER A 14 -0.65 4.39 -32.00
CA SER A 14 0.40 4.00 -31.05
C SER A 14 1.65 3.52 -31.81
N ALA A 15 2.79 4.10 -31.48
CA ALA A 15 4.11 3.72 -31.97
C ALA A 15 4.64 2.51 -31.20
N ALA A 16 4.99 1.45 -31.93
CA ALA A 16 5.68 0.27 -31.44
C ALA A 16 7.19 0.55 -31.30
N ALA A 17 7.76 0.23 -30.13
CA ALA A 17 9.20 0.11 -29.92
C ALA A 17 9.48 -1.07 -28.95
N PRO A 18 10.64 -1.74 -29.08
CA PRO A 18 10.81 -3.14 -28.70
C PRO A 18 11.36 -3.40 -27.29
N GLU A 19 11.16 -4.64 -26.86
CA GLU A 19 11.59 -5.33 -25.64
C GLU A 19 13.07 -5.13 -25.21
N PRO A 20 13.37 -5.17 -23.90
CA PRO A 20 14.66 -5.64 -23.40
C PRO A 20 14.54 -7.03 -22.77
N LYS A 21 15.44 -7.92 -23.20
CA LYS A 21 15.62 -9.29 -22.72
C LYS A 21 16.02 -9.34 -21.25
N GLY A 22 15.47 -10.35 -20.56
CA GLY A 22 15.77 -10.70 -19.18
C GLY A 22 17.21 -11.14 -18.94
N GLY A 23 17.64 -10.93 -17.69
CA GLY A 23 18.83 -11.53 -17.11
C GLY A 23 18.47 -12.72 -16.24
N GLU A 24 19.39 -13.67 -16.16
CA GLU A 24 19.46 -14.75 -15.16
C GLU A 24 20.92 -15.19 -15.05
N GLY A 25 21.41 -15.40 -13.82
CA GLY A 25 22.74 -15.97 -13.58
C GLY A 25 23.40 -15.58 -12.26
N ASP A 26 22.71 -15.83 -11.15
CA ASP A 26 23.27 -15.83 -9.79
C ASP A 26 24.30 -16.97 -9.65
N THR A 27 25.53 -16.67 -9.24
CA THR A 27 26.53 -17.68 -8.87
C THR A 27 27.07 -17.40 -7.48
N VAL A 28 26.49 -18.14 -6.53
CA VAL A 28 26.95 -18.30 -5.15
C VAL A 28 28.33 -18.99 -5.16
N ALA A 29 29.34 -18.35 -4.58
CA ALA A 29 30.59 -18.99 -4.21
C ALA A 29 30.93 -18.69 -2.74
N THR A 30 30.57 -19.63 -1.88
CA THR A 30 31.11 -19.80 -0.53
C THR A 30 32.49 -20.41 -0.63
N THR A 31 33.53 -19.73 -0.12
CA THR A 31 34.82 -20.35 0.20
C THR A 31 35.26 -19.95 1.60
N THR A 32 35.52 -20.98 2.39
CA THR A 32 35.99 -20.96 3.78
C THR A 32 37.50 -21.23 3.80
N THR A 33 38.21 -20.49 4.67
CA THR A 33 39.52 -20.80 5.28
C THR A 33 40.79 -20.77 4.42
N THR A 34 41.73 -19.88 4.77
CA THR A 34 43.01 -20.26 5.43
C THR A 34 43.72 -19.02 5.97
N ASN A 35 44.04 -19.09 7.26
CA ASN A 35 44.81 -18.12 8.02
C ASN A 35 46.31 -18.37 7.76
N ALA A 36 47.08 -17.33 7.43
CA ALA A 36 48.54 -17.38 7.42
C ALA A 36 49.09 -16.03 7.91
N GLU A 37 49.80 -16.10 9.02
CA GLU A 37 50.49 -15.01 9.70
C GLU A 37 51.57 -14.39 8.81
N GLY A 38 51.65 -13.06 8.86
CA GLY A 38 52.73 -12.26 8.31
C GLY A 38 52.82 -10.96 9.09
N ALA A 39 53.47 -11.02 10.25
CA ALA A 39 53.78 -9.85 11.06
C ALA A 39 54.76 -8.93 10.30
N SER A 40 54.40 -7.66 10.17
CA SER A 40 55.37 -6.58 10.07
C SER A 40 54.82 -5.34 10.75
N SER A 41 55.57 -4.95 11.77
CA SER A 41 55.37 -3.84 12.68
C SER A 41 55.54 -2.48 12.02
N SER A 42 54.62 -1.56 12.28
CA SER A 42 54.97 -0.14 12.43
C SER A 42 54.03 0.55 13.41
N THR A 43 54.63 0.99 14.50
CA THR A 43 54.08 1.74 15.64
C THR A 43 53.61 3.15 15.25
N ALA A 44 52.36 3.51 15.53
CA ALA A 44 51.86 4.88 15.73
C ALA A 44 50.48 4.82 16.45
N PRO A 45 50.11 5.81 17.30
CA PRO A 45 48.93 5.72 18.19
C PRO A 45 47.60 5.77 17.42
N PRO A 46 46.48 5.26 17.97
CA PRO A 46 45.23 5.13 17.24
C PRO A 46 44.52 6.49 17.17
N ALA A 47 44.78 7.26 16.13
CA ALA A 47 43.83 8.25 15.65
C ALA A 47 42.67 7.44 15.05
N VAL A 48 41.65 7.18 15.86
CA VAL A 48 40.35 6.73 15.36
C VAL A 48 39.91 7.79 14.36
N ASP A 49 39.97 7.41 13.10
CA ASP A 49 40.00 8.29 11.94
C ASP A 49 38.75 9.18 11.94
N GLN A 50 38.87 10.50 12.13
CA GLN A 50 37.72 11.43 12.21
C GLN A 50 36.77 11.24 11.02
N ALA A 51 37.32 10.95 9.85
CA ALA A 51 36.56 10.63 8.65
C ALA A 51 35.64 9.39 8.82
N THR A 52 36.06 8.38 9.60
CA THR A 52 35.23 7.20 9.91
C THR A 52 34.11 7.50 10.91
N MET A 53 34.35 8.41 11.85
CA MET A 53 33.30 8.88 12.77
C MET A 53 32.27 9.74 12.03
N ASP A 54 32.71 10.65 11.16
CA ASP A 54 31.81 11.47 10.35
C ASP A 54 30.94 10.60 9.43
N GLN A 55 31.54 9.60 8.76
CA GLN A 55 30.81 8.62 7.96
C GLN A 55 29.79 7.81 8.78
N LEU A 56 30.14 7.43 10.01
CA LEU A 56 29.21 6.74 10.91
C LEU A 56 28.01 7.63 11.25
N THR A 57 28.25 8.89 11.60
CA THR A 57 27.17 9.83 11.93
C THR A 57 26.26 10.12 10.73
N GLU A 58 26.82 10.20 9.51
CA GLU A 58 26.04 10.36 8.28
C GLU A 58 25.20 9.10 7.98
N ALA A 59 25.78 7.92 8.19
CA ALA A 59 25.07 6.65 8.03
C ALA A 59 23.91 6.52 9.04
N GLU A 60 24.12 6.92 10.30
CA GLU A 60 23.08 6.94 11.34
C GLU A 60 21.93 7.89 10.96
N LYS A 61 22.24 9.10 10.49
CA LYS A 61 21.24 10.07 10.04
C LYS A 61 20.44 9.51 8.86
N THR A 62 21.12 8.97 7.86
CA THR A 62 20.48 8.37 6.68
C THR A 62 19.55 7.22 7.06
N LEU A 63 19.97 6.38 8.01
CA LEU A 63 19.15 5.30 8.53
C LEU A 63 17.87 5.84 9.21
N GLN A 64 17.99 6.88 10.04
CA GLN A 64 16.84 7.51 10.70
C GLN A 64 15.83 8.08 9.68
N ASP A 65 16.33 8.73 8.63
CA ASP A 65 15.50 9.26 7.54
C ASP A 65 14.77 8.12 6.81
N LEU A 66 15.47 7.03 6.49
CA LEU A 66 14.88 5.86 5.84
C LEU A 66 13.82 5.18 6.72
N VAL A 67 14.06 5.04 8.02
CA VAL A 67 13.08 4.48 8.97
C VAL A 67 11.83 5.36 9.04
N THR A 68 12.00 6.67 9.06
CA THR A 68 10.88 7.61 9.07
C THR A 68 10.08 7.52 7.77
N LYS A 69 10.77 7.50 6.62
CA LYS A 69 10.15 7.34 5.32
C LYS A 69 9.39 6.01 5.20
N LYS A 70 9.97 4.92 5.69
CA LYS A 70 9.31 3.61 5.73
C LYS A 70 7.99 3.69 6.51
N LYS A 71 8.00 4.27 7.71
CA LYS A 71 6.79 4.43 8.54
C LYS A 71 5.70 5.21 7.82
N ILE A 72 6.06 6.25 7.08
CA ILE A 72 5.10 7.05 6.29
C ILE A 72 4.48 6.18 5.19
N ILE A 73 5.30 5.45 4.43
CA ILE A 73 4.83 4.58 3.35
C ILE A 73 3.94 3.47 3.91
N ASP A 74 4.32 2.83 5.02
CA ASP A 74 3.52 1.79 5.68
C ASP A 74 2.13 2.31 6.08
N LYS A 75 2.06 3.56 6.59
CA LYS A 75 0.78 4.19 6.93
C LYS A 75 -0.06 4.49 5.68
N GLN A 76 0.57 4.99 4.62
CA GLN A 76 -0.10 5.27 3.35
C GLN A 76 -0.65 3.99 2.72
N LEU A 77 0.13 2.91 2.75
CA LEU A 77 -0.27 1.60 2.27
C LEU A 77 -1.52 1.12 3.01
N ALA A 78 -1.51 1.14 4.35
CA ALA A 78 -2.66 0.74 5.14
C ALA A 78 -3.91 1.58 4.82
N THR A 79 -3.74 2.88 4.58
CA THR A 79 -4.84 3.77 4.18
C THR A 79 -5.46 3.35 2.84
N VAL A 80 -4.62 3.04 1.84
CA VAL A 80 -5.08 2.62 0.52
C VAL A 80 -5.75 1.25 0.57
N GLU A 81 -5.16 0.28 1.26
CA GLU A 81 -5.72 -1.06 1.41
C GLU A 81 -7.11 -1.03 2.06
N ALA A 82 -7.27 -0.23 3.13
CA ALA A 82 -8.55 -0.09 3.78
C ALA A 82 -9.58 0.69 2.94
N SER A 83 -9.12 1.57 2.04
CA SER A 83 -9.98 2.23 1.04
C SER A 83 -10.45 1.24 -0.03
N ILE A 84 -9.54 0.40 -0.56
CA ILE A 84 -9.86 -0.66 -1.52
C ILE A 84 -10.96 -1.57 -0.94
N TYR A 85 -10.79 -2.05 0.28
CA TYR A 85 -11.77 -2.91 0.95
C TYR A 85 -13.17 -2.26 1.02
N ALA A 86 -13.24 -0.97 1.38
CA ALA A 86 -14.50 -0.24 1.46
C ALA A 86 -15.13 0.00 0.08
N LEU A 87 -14.32 0.32 -0.92
CA LEU A 87 -14.78 0.50 -2.30
C LEU A 87 -15.28 -0.80 -2.92
N GLU A 88 -14.63 -1.93 -2.62
CA GLU A 88 -15.09 -3.25 -3.04
C GLU A 88 -16.47 -3.57 -2.48
N GLU A 89 -16.73 -3.26 -1.20
CA GLU A 89 -18.05 -3.48 -0.60
C GLU A 89 -19.15 -2.71 -1.35
N SER A 90 -18.92 -1.43 -1.62
CA SER A 90 -19.85 -0.60 -2.39
C SER A 90 -20.03 -1.17 -3.79
N TYR A 91 -18.92 -1.46 -4.48
CA TYR A 91 -18.95 -1.96 -5.85
C TYR A 91 -19.72 -3.28 -5.97
N LEU A 92 -19.44 -4.26 -5.10
CA LEU A 92 -20.10 -5.57 -5.12
C LEU A 92 -21.58 -5.47 -4.74
N THR A 93 -21.94 -4.56 -3.85
CA THR A 93 -23.33 -4.30 -3.46
C THR A 93 -24.12 -3.64 -4.60
N ASP A 94 -23.55 -2.62 -5.22
CA ASP A 94 -24.23 -1.79 -6.23
C ASP A 94 -24.37 -2.52 -7.57
N THR A 95 -23.36 -3.32 -7.95
CA THR A 95 -23.33 -4.02 -9.24
C THR A 95 -23.98 -5.40 -9.23
N GLN A 96 -24.51 -5.82 -8.08
CA GLN A 96 -25.00 -7.17 -7.86
C GLN A 96 -26.10 -7.63 -8.84
N GLN A 97 -26.87 -6.68 -9.40
CA GLN A 97 -28.01 -6.95 -10.27
C GLN A 97 -27.67 -7.06 -11.77
N TYR A 98 -26.62 -6.37 -12.21
CA TYR A 98 -26.29 -6.20 -13.64
C TYR A 98 -25.12 -7.09 -14.08
N GLY A 99 -24.42 -7.69 -13.11
CA GLY A 99 -23.15 -8.37 -13.31
C GLY A 99 -21.97 -7.47 -13.00
N ASN A 100 -20.81 -8.09 -12.72
CA ASN A 100 -19.59 -7.39 -12.29
C ASN A 100 -18.34 -8.18 -12.66
N VAL A 101 -17.17 -7.57 -12.46
CA VAL A 101 -15.87 -8.16 -12.84
C VAL A 101 -15.59 -9.50 -12.15
N VAL A 102 -16.16 -9.74 -10.97
CA VAL A 102 -15.95 -10.98 -10.20
C VAL A 102 -16.76 -12.15 -10.78
N ARG A 103 -17.96 -11.89 -11.29
CA ARG A 103 -18.92 -12.94 -11.69
C ARG A 103 -19.24 -12.97 -13.18
N GLY A 104 -18.84 -11.94 -13.91
CA GLY A 104 -19.19 -11.73 -15.30
C GLY A 104 -20.44 -10.86 -15.49
N PHE A 105 -20.70 -10.52 -16.75
CA PHE A 105 -21.76 -9.62 -17.20
C PHE A 105 -22.87 -10.35 -17.97
N ASP A 106 -23.05 -11.65 -17.73
CA ASP A 106 -24.00 -12.47 -18.50
C ASP A 106 -25.43 -11.89 -18.42
N GLY A 107 -25.89 -11.55 -17.21
CA GLY A 107 -27.21 -10.94 -16.98
C GLY A 107 -27.47 -9.64 -17.77
N TYR A 108 -26.42 -8.90 -18.14
CA TYR A 108 -26.54 -7.72 -19.01
C TYR A 108 -26.91 -8.11 -20.46
N LEU A 109 -26.36 -9.20 -20.98
CA LEU A 109 -26.63 -9.67 -22.35
C LEU A 109 -28.01 -10.35 -22.45
N GLN A 110 -28.43 -11.09 -21.42
CA GLN A 110 -29.71 -11.79 -21.45
C GLN A 110 -30.90 -10.98 -20.91
N GLY A 111 -30.67 -9.74 -20.46
CA GLY A 111 -31.72 -8.89 -19.87
C GLY A 111 -32.35 -9.48 -18.60
N ARG A 112 -31.65 -10.40 -17.93
CA ARG A 112 -32.10 -11.07 -16.71
C ARG A 112 -31.33 -10.48 -15.54
N THR A 113 -32.00 -9.68 -14.73
CA THR A 113 -31.47 -9.24 -13.45
C THR A 113 -31.76 -10.32 -12.40
N ASP A 114 -30.71 -10.87 -11.79
CA ASP A 114 -30.87 -11.80 -10.68
C ASP A 114 -31.43 -11.03 -9.48
N LYS A 115 -32.70 -11.30 -9.14
CA LYS A 115 -33.42 -10.59 -8.07
C LYS A 115 -33.01 -11.02 -6.65
N LYS A 116 -32.11 -12.00 -6.53
CA LYS A 116 -31.69 -12.52 -5.22
C LYS A 116 -30.59 -11.63 -4.66
N LYS A 117 -30.83 -11.01 -3.50
CA LYS A 117 -29.78 -10.35 -2.72
C LYS A 117 -28.71 -11.38 -2.36
N TYR A 118 -27.51 -11.18 -2.87
CA TYR A 118 -26.39 -12.07 -2.65
C TYR A 118 -25.59 -11.56 -1.46
N LYS A 119 -25.18 -12.46 -0.59
CA LYS A 119 -24.34 -12.13 0.55
C LYS A 119 -22.89 -12.06 0.08
N ILE A 120 -22.30 -10.86 0.08
CA ILE A 120 -20.88 -10.67 -0.26
C ILE A 120 -20.02 -11.61 0.59
N ASN A 121 -19.16 -12.37 -0.08
CA ASN A 121 -18.22 -13.27 0.56
C ASN A 121 -16.81 -12.67 0.48
N GLU A 122 -15.95 -13.03 1.43
CA GLU A 122 -14.58 -12.52 1.49
C GLU A 122 -13.75 -12.96 0.26
N ALA A 123 -14.06 -14.15 -0.28
CA ALA A 123 -13.45 -14.66 -1.50
C ALA A 123 -13.79 -13.83 -2.75
N ASP A 124 -14.87 -13.03 -2.74
CA ASP A 124 -15.25 -12.17 -3.85
C ASP A 124 -14.44 -10.86 -3.88
N ARG A 125 -13.66 -10.55 -2.84
CA ARG A 125 -12.87 -9.32 -2.69
C ARG A 125 -11.50 -9.43 -3.35
N LEU A 126 -11.48 -9.62 -4.67
CA LEU A 126 -10.26 -9.92 -5.42
C LEU A 126 -9.14 -8.89 -5.25
N PHE A 127 -9.46 -7.60 -5.10
CA PHE A 127 -8.47 -6.54 -4.92
C PHE A 127 -7.92 -6.52 -3.50
N SER A 128 -8.73 -6.71 -2.46
CA SER A 128 -8.21 -6.88 -1.10
C SER A 128 -7.36 -8.15 -0.96
N GLN A 129 -7.81 -9.27 -1.55
CA GLN A 129 -7.06 -10.53 -1.57
C GLN A 129 -5.74 -10.46 -2.36
N SER A 130 -5.55 -9.42 -3.19
CA SER A 130 -4.29 -9.21 -3.91
C SER A 130 -3.15 -8.69 -3.03
N SER A 131 -3.46 -8.23 -1.81
CA SER A 131 -2.46 -7.84 -0.82
C SER A 131 -2.45 -8.80 0.36
N VAL A 132 -1.27 -9.20 0.83
CA VAL A 132 -1.12 -10.02 2.04
C VAL A 132 -1.34 -9.18 3.31
N THR A 133 -1.19 -7.86 3.22
CA THR A 133 -1.24 -6.94 4.37
C THR A 133 -2.60 -6.31 4.64
N TYR A 134 -3.61 -6.53 3.80
CA TYR A 134 -4.89 -5.83 3.91
C TYR A 134 -5.60 -6.06 5.26
N HIS A 135 -5.54 -7.27 5.83
CA HIS A 135 -6.10 -7.55 7.16
C HIS A 135 -5.49 -6.66 8.24
N ARG A 136 -4.16 -6.49 8.21
CA ARG A 136 -3.44 -5.63 9.13
C ARG A 136 -3.85 -4.17 8.93
N ALA A 137 -4.08 -3.75 7.69
CA ALA A 137 -4.58 -2.41 7.40
C ALA A 137 -5.97 -2.15 7.98
N LEU A 138 -6.86 -3.15 7.92
CA LEU A 138 -8.18 -3.07 8.55
C LEU A 138 -8.09 -2.96 10.07
N GLU A 139 -7.20 -3.71 10.71
CA GLU A 139 -6.95 -3.61 12.16
C GLU A 139 -6.42 -2.22 12.54
N ILE A 140 -5.46 -1.68 11.78
CA ILE A 140 -4.92 -0.33 12.01
C ILE A 140 -6.03 0.71 11.89
N LYS A 141 -6.85 0.63 10.83
CA LYS A 141 -7.96 1.56 10.62
C LYS A 141 -9.03 1.44 11.71
N ALA A 142 -9.39 0.23 12.10
CA ALA A 142 -10.35 0.00 13.19
C ALA A 142 -9.87 0.64 14.50
N ARG A 143 -8.58 0.48 14.82
CA ARG A 143 -7.98 1.11 16.00
C ARG A 143 -7.95 2.63 15.93
N GLU A 144 -7.65 3.22 14.76
CA GLU A 144 -7.69 4.67 14.56
C GLU A 144 -9.12 5.22 14.71
N GLU A 145 -10.14 4.49 14.24
CA GLU A 145 -11.55 4.84 14.41
C GLU A 145 -12.02 4.72 15.88
N GLU A 146 -11.60 3.68 16.60
CA GLU A 146 -11.87 3.52 18.03
C GLU A 146 -11.30 4.68 18.85
N TYR A 147 -10.04 5.04 18.60
CA TYR A 147 -9.40 6.18 19.29
C TYR A 147 -10.15 7.49 19.03
N SER A 148 -10.60 7.70 17.78
CA SER A 148 -11.36 8.89 17.40
C SER A 148 -12.73 8.94 18.10
N ARG A 149 -13.43 7.80 18.22
CA ARG A 149 -14.69 7.72 18.97
C ARG A 149 -14.51 7.99 20.46
N GLU A 150 -13.48 7.41 21.08
CA GLU A 150 -13.16 7.64 22.50
C GLU A 150 -12.87 9.11 22.81
N GLU A 151 -12.15 9.79 21.91
CA GLU A 151 -11.83 11.21 22.04
C GLU A 151 -13.10 12.09 21.96
N GLU A 152 -13.99 11.81 21.00
CA GLU A 152 -15.28 12.49 20.88
C GLU A 152 -16.18 12.27 22.11
N GLU A 153 -16.23 11.03 22.62
CA GLU A 153 -16.96 10.70 23.83
C GLU A 153 -16.40 11.46 25.04
N MET A 154 -15.08 11.52 25.22
CA MET A 154 -14.46 12.28 26.30
C MET A 154 -14.80 13.78 26.21
N TYR A 155 -14.75 14.34 25.00
CA TYR A 155 -15.09 15.75 24.76
C TYR A 155 -16.55 16.05 25.15
N THR A 156 -17.49 15.20 24.73
CA THR A 156 -18.91 15.39 25.05
C THR A 156 -19.21 15.18 26.54
N HIS A 157 -18.54 14.24 27.21
CA HIS A 157 -18.67 14.02 28.66
C HIS A 157 -18.17 15.22 29.46
N ARG A 158 -17.02 15.79 29.08
CA ARG A 158 -16.47 16.99 29.73
C ARG A 158 -17.42 18.19 29.60
N LYS A 159 -17.98 18.41 28.40
CA LYS A 159 -18.94 19.49 28.13
C LYS A 159 -20.26 19.32 28.90
N LYS A 160 -20.78 18.09 29.01
CA LYS A 160 -21.97 17.78 29.81
C LYS A 160 -21.74 17.97 31.32
N LYS A 161 -20.52 17.74 31.81
CA LYS A 161 -20.18 17.99 33.21
C LYS A 161 -20.18 19.49 33.51
N GLN A 162 -19.52 20.31 32.69
CA GLN A 162 -19.51 21.77 32.85
C GLN A 162 -20.91 22.37 32.91
N ARG A 163 -21.82 21.93 32.04
CA ARG A 163 -23.21 22.44 32.01
C ARG A 163 -24.09 22.04 33.20
N ARG A 164 -23.64 21.15 34.08
CA ARG A 164 -24.40 20.76 35.29
C ARG A 164 -23.97 21.54 36.54
N ASP A 165 -22.83 22.22 36.47
CA ASP A 165 -22.25 22.94 37.59
C ASP A 165 -22.50 24.47 37.50
N ASP A 166 -23.14 24.95 36.41
CA ASP A 166 -23.65 26.31 36.18
C ASP A 166 -25.18 26.39 36.38
#